data_AF-A0A366D533-F1
#
_entry.id   AF-A0A366D533-F1
#
_cell.length_a   1.000
_cell.length_b   1.000
_cell.length_c   1.000
_cell.angle_alpha   90.00
_cell.angle_beta   90.00
_cell.angle_gamma   90.00
#
_symmetry.space_group_name_H-M   'P 1'
#
loop_
_entity.id
_entity.type
_entity.pdbx_description
1 polymer ?
#
loop_
_entity_poly.entity_id
_entity_poly.type
_entity_poly.pdbx_seq_one_letter_code
_entity_poly.pdbx_strand_id
1 'polypeptide(L)'
;MASYSHSSVVEEFRGSYFFLSNFSRHPVRWEGRRFPTAEHAFAAAKTTDPGWVERIQAAPDPRSAKALGRECPLRPGWDDDRRRVMAEIVASKFNHDGALIEQLLGTGTRLLIEGNSWGDHFWGRSVQRGARVPVGANHLGRILMQVRRGLSGRPDSAWTRVALTGHREHLIEPQDRAWVRGELRRLAVKLRDQHHTEVAASGLATGSDQWWAAAAIDAGLDVWGYQPFPGQAANWSPDQQVDHTNIVAAAARLVLVSEQYDTCAFQLRNQLLLGDADAIIAVHDRRITQGGTVSALRSYAQGMPVITVDPATRTTTLRTVYRTTDSAVPPTL
;
A
#
# COMPACT_ATOMS: atom_id res chain seq x y z
N MET A 1 13.91 25.25 -1.89
CA MET A 1 13.37 24.33 -0.86
C MET A 1 11.90 24.10 -1.17
N ALA A 2 11.57 23.03 -1.89
CA ALA A 2 10.18 22.73 -2.24
C ALA A 2 9.39 22.43 -0.96
N SER A 3 8.36 23.22 -0.71
CA SER A 3 7.40 23.06 0.37
C SER A 3 6.62 21.76 0.15
N TYR A 4 7.05 20.67 0.77
CA TYR A 4 6.27 19.43 0.83
C TYR A 4 4.98 19.71 1.60
N SER A 5 3.84 19.60 0.90
CA SER A 5 2.53 19.60 1.54
C SER A 5 2.44 18.38 2.46
N HIS A 6 2.67 18.58 3.76
CA HIS A 6 2.55 17.59 4.84
C HIS A 6 1.09 17.09 5.04
N SER A 7 0.19 17.30 4.07
CA SER A 7 -1.24 17.15 4.28
C SER A 7 -1.84 15.82 3.84
N SER A 8 -1.13 14.98 3.06
CA SER A 8 -1.68 13.76 2.46
C SER A 8 -1.19 12.43 3.07
N VAL A 9 -0.24 12.48 4.02
CA VAL A 9 0.39 11.29 4.62
C VAL A 9 0.58 11.50 6.13
N VAL A 10 0.26 10.48 6.92
CA VAL A 10 0.67 10.35 8.32
C VAL A 10 1.79 9.33 8.37
N GLU A 11 3.01 9.77 8.65
CA GLU A 11 4.22 8.93 8.53
C GLU A 11 4.47 8.04 9.75
N GLU A 12 4.02 8.47 10.93
CA GLU A 12 4.10 7.69 12.17
C GLU A 12 2.95 8.05 13.12
N PHE A 13 2.59 7.11 14.00
CA PHE A 13 1.49 7.28 14.95
C PHE A 13 1.98 7.86 16.27
N ARG A 14 2.40 9.14 16.24
CA ARG A 14 2.83 9.91 17.41
C ARG A 14 2.07 11.23 17.51
N GLY A 15 2.24 11.93 18.63
CA GLY A 15 1.59 13.23 18.88
C GLY A 15 0.07 13.13 18.74
N SER A 16 -0.52 14.01 17.92
CA SER A 16 -1.96 14.03 17.63
C SER A 16 -2.47 12.78 16.92
N TYR A 17 -1.58 11.96 16.32
CA TYR A 17 -1.93 10.70 15.67
C TYR A 17 -1.69 9.47 16.56
N PHE A 18 -1.28 9.65 17.82
CA PHE A 18 -1.00 8.52 18.72
C PHE A 18 -2.22 7.62 18.94
N PHE A 19 -3.43 8.16 18.82
CA PHE A 19 -4.67 7.39 18.89
C PHE A 19 -4.75 6.27 17.83
N LEU A 20 -3.99 6.33 16.74
CA LEU A 20 -3.90 5.26 15.73
C LEU A 20 -3.08 4.06 16.23
N SER A 21 -2.08 4.30 17.10
CA SER A 21 -1.20 3.27 17.62
C SER A 21 -1.93 2.23 18.50
N ASN A 22 -1.48 0.98 18.43
CA ASN A 22 -1.94 -0.10 19.33
C ASN A 22 -1.53 0.12 20.80
N PHE A 23 -0.58 1.03 21.03
CA PHE A 23 -0.11 1.42 22.35
C PHE A 23 -0.96 2.53 22.98
N SER A 24 -1.92 3.11 22.24
CA SER A 24 -2.84 4.09 22.82
C SER A 24 -3.79 3.42 23.82
N ARG A 25 -4.10 4.15 24.91
CA ARG A 25 -4.94 3.67 26.02
C ARG A 25 -6.44 3.76 25.70
N HIS A 26 -6.83 3.06 24.64
CA HIS A 26 -8.23 2.90 24.23
C HIS A 26 -8.62 1.43 24.41
N PRO A 27 -9.54 1.10 25.34
CA PRO A 27 -9.95 -0.27 25.58
C PRO A 27 -10.59 -0.91 24.35
N VAL A 28 -10.31 -2.20 24.15
CA VAL A 28 -10.87 -3.00 23.03
C VAL A 28 -11.59 -4.23 23.57
N ARG A 29 -12.49 -4.79 22.76
CA ARG A 29 -13.12 -6.09 23.04
C ARG A 29 -12.65 -7.12 22.02
N TRP A 30 -12.16 -8.25 22.50
CA TRP A 30 -11.74 -9.36 21.65
C TRP A 30 -12.08 -10.69 22.33
N GLU A 31 -12.70 -11.61 21.59
CA GLU A 31 -13.21 -12.90 22.09
C GLU A 31 -13.97 -12.79 23.43
N GLY A 32 -14.88 -11.82 23.52
CA GLY A 32 -15.71 -11.58 24.71
C GLY A 32 -15.00 -10.93 25.89
N ARG A 33 -13.68 -10.75 25.85
CA ARG A 33 -12.87 -10.12 26.90
C ARG A 33 -12.59 -8.65 26.58
N ARG A 34 -12.45 -7.82 27.63
CA ARG A 34 -12.04 -6.42 27.52
C ARG A 34 -10.56 -6.28 27.85
N PHE A 35 -9.80 -5.63 26.97
CA PHE A 35 -8.38 -5.38 27.15
C PHE A 35 -8.08 -3.88 27.25
N PRO A 36 -7.06 -3.47 28.04
CA PRO A 36 -6.72 -2.04 28.21
C PRO A 36 -6.31 -1.33 26.91
N THR A 37 -5.64 -2.04 26.01
CA THR A 37 -5.22 -1.54 24.69
C THR A 37 -5.34 -2.63 23.62
N ALA A 38 -5.26 -2.24 22.36
CA ALA A 38 -5.13 -3.19 21.24
C ALA A 38 -3.90 -4.08 21.37
N GLU A 39 -2.77 -3.55 21.87
CA GLU A 39 -1.55 -4.36 22.12
C GLU A 39 -1.79 -5.47 23.16
N HIS A 40 -2.59 -5.22 24.21
CA HIS A 40 -2.93 -6.25 25.20
C HIS A 40 -3.75 -7.37 24.57
N ALA A 41 -4.78 -7.02 23.80
CA ALA A 41 -5.60 -8.01 23.10
C ALA A 41 -4.75 -8.82 22.10
N PHE A 42 -3.89 -8.15 21.34
CA PHE A 42 -3.07 -8.81 20.33
C PHE A 42 -2.00 -9.71 20.95
N ALA A 43 -1.38 -9.29 22.06
CA ALA A 43 -0.46 -10.13 22.82
C ALA A 43 -1.18 -11.36 23.41
N ALA A 44 -2.38 -11.19 23.97
CA ALA A 44 -3.16 -12.29 24.54
C ALA A 44 -3.63 -13.28 23.46
N ALA A 45 -3.96 -12.79 22.26
CA ALA A 45 -4.41 -13.62 21.14
C ALA A 45 -3.35 -14.61 20.62
N LYS A 46 -2.08 -14.41 20.98
CA LYS A 46 -0.98 -15.30 20.61
C LYS A 46 -1.06 -16.66 21.27
N THR A 47 -1.73 -16.79 22.40
CA THR A 47 -1.75 -18.01 23.20
C THR A 47 -3.17 -18.49 23.44
N THR A 48 -3.30 -19.79 23.74
CA THR A 48 -4.57 -20.39 24.19
C THR A 48 -4.54 -20.70 25.69
N ASP A 49 -3.42 -20.48 26.37
CA ASP A 49 -3.26 -20.69 27.80
C ASP A 49 -3.98 -19.57 28.59
N PRO A 50 -5.04 -19.89 29.36
CA PRO A 50 -5.79 -18.88 30.12
C PRO A 50 -4.94 -18.09 31.12
N GLY A 51 -3.94 -18.73 31.73
CA GLY A 51 -3.07 -18.07 32.71
C GLY A 51 -2.18 -17.00 32.06
N TRP A 52 -1.69 -17.25 30.85
CA TRP A 52 -0.98 -16.24 30.07
C TRP A 52 -1.91 -15.12 29.60
N VAL A 53 -3.13 -15.46 29.14
CA VAL A 53 -4.13 -14.46 28.74
C VAL A 53 -4.42 -13.50 29.90
N GLU A 54 -4.68 -14.02 31.10
CA GLU A 54 -4.95 -13.22 32.30
C GLU A 54 -3.75 -12.35 32.71
N ARG A 55 -2.54 -12.94 32.69
CA ARG A 55 -1.30 -12.21 33.00
C ARG A 55 -1.04 -11.06 32.01
N ILE A 56 -1.28 -11.30 30.71
CA ILE A 56 -1.15 -10.26 29.68
C ILE A 56 -2.23 -9.19 29.85
N GLN A 57 -3.48 -9.60 30.13
CA GLN A 57 -4.60 -8.68 30.33
C GLN A 57 -4.38 -7.76 31.54
N ALA A 58 -3.75 -8.27 32.60
CA ALA A 58 -3.42 -7.54 33.83
C ALA A 58 -2.11 -6.74 33.76
N ALA A 59 -1.40 -6.74 32.62
CA ALA A 59 -0.16 -5.98 32.47
C ALA A 59 -0.40 -4.47 32.70
N PRO A 60 0.53 -3.75 33.34
CA PRO A 60 0.33 -2.35 33.70
C PRO A 60 0.34 -1.40 32.49
N ASP A 61 0.96 -1.81 31.38
CA ASP A 61 1.13 -0.99 30.18
C ASP A 61 1.34 -1.87 28.93
N PRO A 62 1.11 -1.31 27.71
CA PRO A 62 1.25 -2.08 26.47
C PRO A 62 2.66 -2.61 26.20
N ARG A 63 3.71 -2.01 26.78
CA ARG A 63 5.08 -2.52 26.63
C ARG A 63 5.25 -3.81 27.44
N SER A 64 4.75 -3.86 28.66
CA SER A 64 4.70 -5.08 29.46
C SER A 64 3.84 -6.16 28.81
N ALA A 65 2.67 -5.80 28.27
CA ALA A 65 1.82 -6.75 27.53
C ALA A 65 2.55 -7.35 26.31
N LYS A 66 3.24 -6.50 25.53
CA LYS A 66 4.05 -6.93 24.38
C LYS A 66 5.19 -7.87 24.78
N ALA A 67 5.87 -7.58 25.89
CA ALA A 67 6.91 -8.44 26.44
C ALA A 67 6.37 -9.82 26.82
N LEU A 68 5.28 -9.86 27.60
CA LEU A 68 4.62 -11.13 27.95
C LEU A 68 4.14 -11.91 26.73
N GLY A 69 3.58 -11.24 25.73
CA GLY A 69 3.20 -11.85 24.45
C GLY A 69 4.38 -12.33 23.59
N ARG A 70 5.64 -12.02 23.93
CA ARG A 70 6.83 -12.64 23.30
C ARG A 70 7.27 -13.90 24.05
N GLU A 71 6.93 -14.01 25.33
CA GLU A 71 7.29 -15.14 26.20
C GLU A 71 6.24 -16.25 26.18
N CYS A 72 4.97 -15.93 25.93
CA CYS A 72 3.88 -16.89 25.99
C CYS A 72 3.99 -17.99 24.90
N PRO A 73 3.50 -19.21 25.17
CA PRO A 73 3.38 -20.25 24.15
C PRO A 73 2.48 -19.80 23.00
N LEU A 74 2.96 -19.89 21.76
CA LEU A 74 2.19 -19.53 20.58
C LEU A 74 1.16 -20.61 20.26
N ARG A 75 -0.05 -20.19 19.90
CA ARG A 75 -1.09 -21.06 19.36
C ARG A 75 -0.71 -21.54 17.95
N PRO A 76 -1.14 -22.73 17.53
CA PRO A 76 -0.93 -23.21 16.17
C PRO A 76 -1.48 -22.23 15.11
N GLY A 77 -0.75 -22.05 14.00
CA GLY A 77 -1.18 -21.19 12.88
C GLY A 77 -1.12 -19.68 13.15
N TRP A 78 -0.48 -19.24 14.24
CA TRP A 78 -0.44 -17.82 14.62
C TRP A 78 0.05 -16.88 13.50
N ASP A 79 1.09 -17.26 12.76
CA ASP A 79 1.66 -16.38 11.72
C ASP A 79 0.71 -16.13 10.54
N ASP A 80 -0.15 -17.10 10.22
CA ASP A 80 -1.18 -16.96 9.19
C ASP A 80 -2.35 -16.11 9.69
N ASP A 81 -2.71 -16.27 10.96
CA ASP A 81 -3.84 -15.62 11.61
C ASP A 81 -3.59 -14.19 12.06
N ARG A 82 -2.34 -13.82 12.36
CA ARG A 82 -2.01 -12.56 13.05
C ARG A 82 -2.58 -11.32 12.37
N ARG A 83 -2.67 -11.31 11.03
CA ARG A 83 -3.27 -10.20 10.26
C ARG A 83 -4.77 -10.08 10.49
N ARG A 84 -5.48 -11.21 10.45
CA ARG A 84 -6.93 -11.27 10.68
C ARG A 84 -7.24 -10.85 12.12
N VAL A 85 -6.53 -11.41 13.09
CA VAL A 85 -6.68 -11.07 14.52
C VAL A 85 -6.44 -9.57 14.76
N MET A 86 -5.37 -9.00 14.19
CA MET A 86 -5.13 -7.56 14.29
C MET A 86 -6.26 -6.75 13.68
N ALA A 87 -6.78 -7.15 12.52
CA ALA A 87 -7.88 -6.45 11.87
C ALA A 87 -9.15 -6.44 12.73
N GLU A 88 -9.49 -7.57 13.37
CA GLU A 88 -10.61 -7.67 14.31
C GLU A 88 -10.43 -6.75 15.54
N ILE A 89 -9.24 -6.74 16.12
CA ILE A 89 -8.91 -5.92 17.30
C ILE A 89 -8.96 -4.43 16.96
N VAL A 90 -8.36 -4.03 15.84
CA VAL A 90 -8.38 -2.63 15.39
C VAL A 90 -9.80 -2.22 15.02
N ALA A 91 -10.59 -3.07 14.37
CA ALA A 91 -12.00 -2.79 14.13
C ALA A 91 -12.74 -2.58 15.46
N SER A 92 -12.57 -3.45 16.46
CA SER A 92 -13.19 -3.29 17.78
C SER A 92 -12.83 -1.94 18.44
N LYS A 93 -11.55 -1.54 18.36
CA LYS A 93 -11.08 -0.25 18.89
C LYS A 93 -11.89 0.94 18.35
N PHE A 94 -12.18 0.94 17.05
CA PHE A 94 -12.88 2.03 16.38
C PHE A 94 -14.38 1.78 16.16
N ASN A 95 -15.02 0.85 16.90
CA ASN A 95 -16.45 0.52 16.69
C ASN A 95 -17.37 0.96 17.84
N HIS A 96 -16.83 1.49 18.94
CA HIS A 96 -17.61 1.75 20.15
C HIS A 96 -17.44 3.14 20.76
N ASP A 97 -16.43 3.90 20.32
CA ASP A 97 -16.12 5.23 20.83
C ASP A 97 -16.31 6.25 19.70
N GLY A 98 -17.37 7.07 19.81
CA GLY A 98 -17.72 8.07 18.81
C GLY A 98 -16.60 9.08 18.56
N ALA A 99 -15.88 9.51 19.61
CA ALA A 99 -14.78 10.46 19.46
C ALA A 99 -13.61 9.83 18.71
N LEU A 100 -13.33 8.55 18.97
CA LEU A 100 -12.25 7.84 18.29
C LEU A 100 -12.59 7.53 16.82
N ILE A 101 -13.87 7.24 16.53
CA ILE A 101 -14.40 7.12 15.17
C ILE A 101 -14.21 8.43 14.42
N GLU A 102 -14.62 9.55 15.00
CA GLU A 102 -14.46 10.90 14.42
C GLU A 102 -13.00 11.24 14.15
N GLN A 103 -12.08 10.92 15.07
CA GLN A 103 -10.65 11.11 14.86
C GLN A 103 -10.12 10.28 13.68
N LEU A 104 -10.52 9.01 13.56
CA LEU A 104 -10.11 8.16 12.43
C LEU A 104 -10.67 8.68 11.10
N LEU A 105 -11.96 9.04 11.06
CA LEU A 105 -12.59 9.63 9.88
C LEU A 105 -11.95 10.99 9.52
N GLY A 106 -11.56 11.78 10.52
CA GLY A 106 -10.85 13.06 10.36
C GLY A 106 -9.47 12.93 9.71
N THR A 107 -8.88 11.73 9.69
CA THR A 107 -7.69 11.47 8.87
C THR A 107 -7.97 11.57 7.37
N GLY A 108 -9.25 11.55 6.95
CA GLY A 108 -9.70 11.76 5.59
C GLY A 108 -9.19 10.67 4.65
N THR A 109 -8.62 11.06 3.53
CA THR A 109 -8.05 10.14 2.53
C THR A 109 -6.56 9.92 2.70
N ARG A 110 -5.93 10.45 3.75
CA ARG A 110 -4.48 10.35 3.98
C ARG A 110 -3.98 8.91 4.01
N LEU A 111 -2.79 8.69 3.49
CA LEU A 111 -2.05 7.45 3.68
C LEU A 111 -1.60 7.36 5.15
N LEU A 112 -1.94 6.26 5.84
CA LEU A 112 -1.53 6.03 7.22
C LEU A 112 -0.36 5.04 7.25
N ILE A 113 0.77 5.46 7.82
CA ILE A 113 1.99 4.65 7.94
C ILE A 113 2.35 4.49 9.42
N GLU A 114 2.53 3.24 9.86
CA GLU A 114 3.18 2.94 11.16
C GLU A 114 4.70 3.06 10.99
N GLY A 115 5.21 4.30 10.94
CA GLY A 115 6.64 4.57 10.97
C GLY A 115 7.26 4.17 12.31
N ASN A 116 8.37 3.43 12.27
CA ASN A 116 9.06 2.97 13.47
C ASN A 116 10.59 2.95 13.34
N SER A 117 11.25 2.90 14.50
CA SER A 117 12.71 2.93 14.62
C SER A 117 13.31 1.61 15.15
N TRP A 118 12.53 0.54 15.24
CA TRP A 118 12.93 -0.74 15.84
C TRP A 118 12.94 -1.91 14.87
N GLY A 119 12.87 -1.64 13.56
CA GLY A 119 13.05 -2.66 12.51
C GLY A 119 11.79 -3.47 12.19
N ASP A 120 10.59 -3.01 12.56
CA ASP A 120 9.35 -3.72 12.22
C ASP A 120 8.89 -3.33 10.80
N HIS A 121 9.28 -4.15 9.84
CA HIS A 121 8.88 -4.02 8.44
C HIS A 121 7.57 -4.74 8.10
N PHE A 122 6.94 -5.44 9.05
CA PHE A 122 5.70 -6.18 8.81
C PHE A 122 4.47 -5.32 9.12
N TRP A 123 4.36 -4.84 10.36
CA TRP A 123 3.24 -3.98 10.76
C TRP A 123 3.41 -2.56 10.27
N GLY A 124 4.66 -2.10 10.19
CA GLY A 124 5.01 -0.73 9.88
C GLY A 124 6.09 -0.61 8.82
N ARG A 125 6.76 0.55 8.87
CA ARG A 125 7.94 0.86 8.05
C ARG A 125 9.06 1.38 8.93
N SER A 126 10.27 0.89 8.67
CA SER A 126 11.49 1.36 9.33
C SER A 126 12.60 1.58 8.31
N VAL A 127 13.59 2.39 8.68
CA VAL A 127 14.78 2.59 7.85
C VAL A 127 15.52 1.25 7.71
N GLN A 128 15.84 0.90 6.48
CA GLN A 128 16.65 -0.27 6.13
C GLN A 128 17.93 0.21 5.43
N ARG A 129 19.04 -0.50 5.63
CA ARG A 129 20.29 -0.21 4.91
C ARG A 129 20.05 -0.17 3.40
N GLY A 130 20.52 0.89 2.74
CA GLY A 130 20.33 1.12 1.31
C GLY A 130 19.04 1.85 0.93
N ALA A 131 18.12 2.08 1.89
CA ALA A 131 16.92 2.87 1.69
C ALA A 131 17.05 4.25 2.38
N ARG A 132 16.71 5.32 1.66
CA ARG A 132 16.57 6.69 2.18
C ARG A 132 15.26 6.92 2.92
N VAL A 133 14.25 6.12 2.62
CA VAL A 133 12.91 6.20 3.21
C VAL A 133 12.59 4.95 4.02
N PRO A 134 11.73 5.02 5.05
CA PRO A 134 11.24 3.84 5.73
C PRO A 134 10.54 2.88 4.75
N VAL A 135 10.88 1.60 4.83
CA VAL A 135 10.31 0.53 3.98
C VAL A 135 9.62 -0.52 4.83
N GLY A 136 8.71 -1.29 4.24
CA GLY A 136 7.92 -2.29 4.95
C GLY A 136 6.48 -2.38 4.44
N ALA A 137 5.83 -3.48 4.81
CA ALA A 137 4.49 -3.84 4.35
C ALA A 137 3.37 -2.95 4.92
N ASN A 138 3.64 -2.25 6.03
CA ASN A 138 2.70 -1.32 6.66
C ASN A 138 1.31 -1.93 6.92
N HIS A 139 1.25 -3.19 7.37
CA HIS A 139 -0.04 -3.87 7.56
C HIS A 139 -0.96 -3.15 8.54
N LEU A 140 -0.44 -2.52 9.60
CA LEU A 140 -1.26 -1.79 10.56
C LEU A 140 -1.92 -0.56 9.93
N GLY A 141 -1.14 0.23 9.17
CA GLY A 141 -1.66 1.37 8.42
C GLY A 141 -2.75 0.96 7.42
N ARG A 142 -2.55 -0.15 6.71
CA ARG A 142 -3.56 -0.70 5.76
C ARG A 142 -4.84 -1.12 6.47
N ILE A 143 -4.74 -1.81 7.61
CA ILE A 143 -5.90 -2.19 8.43
C ILE A 143 -6.66 -0.94 8.89
N LEU A 144 -5.97 0.09 9.40
CA LEU A 144 -6.60 1.34 9.83
C LEU A 144 -7.35 2.02 8.68
N MET A 145 -6.76 2.08 7.49
CA MET A 145 -7.41 2.65 6.31
C MET A 145 -8.62 1.82 5.85
N GLN A 146 -8.58 0.49 6.00
CA GLN A 146 -9.71 -0.39 5.73
C GLN A 146 -10.85 -0.17 6.73
N VAL A 147 -10.54 -0.10 8.03
CA VAL A 147 -11.52 0.22 9.08
C VAL A 147 -12.13 1.61 8.84
N ARG A 148 -11.30 2.61 8.52
CA ARG A 148 -11.76 3.94 8.13
C ARG A 148 -12.72 3.90 6.95
N ARG A 149 -12.42 3.11 5.91
CA ARG A 149 -13.31 2.95 4.75
C ARG A 149 -14.67 2.38 5.17
N GLY A 150 -14.68 1.30 5.95
CA GLY A 150 -15.90 0.67 6.45
C GLY A 150 -16.78 1.62 7.27
N LEU A 151 -16.17 2.52 8.05
CA LEU A 151 -16.89 3.53 8.84
C LEU A 151 -17.35 4.75 8.01
N SER A 152 -16.66 5.07 6.92
CA SER A 152 -16.93 6.27 6.11
C SER A 152 -18.18 6.16 5.21
N GLY A 153 -18.75 4.97 5.05
CA GLY A 153 -19.85 4.71 4.11
C GLY A 153 -19.47 4.85 2.63
N ARG A 154 -18.18 5.06 2.31
CA ARG A 154 -17.69 5.09 0.92
C ARG A 154 -17.85 3.70 0.30
N PRO A 155 -18.19 3.61 -1.01
CA PRO A 155 -18.34 2.32 -1.67
C PRO A 155 -17.00 1.58 -1.71
N ASP A 156 -17.03 0.24 -1.73
CA ASP A 156 -15.84 -0.61 -1.83
C ASP A 156 -15.02 -0.36 -3.11
N SER A 157 -15.68 0.17 -4.14
CA SER A 157 -15.07 0.60 -5.40
C SER A 157 -14.35 1.96 -5.31
N ALA A 158 -14.39 2.64 -4.17
CA ALA A 158 -13.67 3.90 -3.97
C ALA A 158 -12.17 3.62 -3.70
N TRP A 159 -11.34 3.85 -4.71
CA TRP A 159 -9.90 3.63 -4.66
C TRP A 159 -9.18 4.97 -4.69
N THR A 160 -8.90 5.53 -3.52
CA THR A 160 -8.25 6.85 -3.37
C THR A 160 -6.92 6.90 -4.10
N ARG A 161 -6.08 5.87 -3.94
CA ARG A 161 -4.78 5.75 -4.60
C ARG A 161 -4.77 4.58 -5.57
N VAL A 162 -4.47 4.85 -6.84
CA VAL A 162 -4.30 3.81 -7.86
C VAL A 162 -2.87 3.83 -8.37
N ALA A 163 -2.16 2.71 -8.19
CA ALA A 163 -0.80 2.55 -8.71
C ALA A 163 -0.81 1.89 -10.07
N LEU A 164 0.14 2.26 -10.93
CA LEU A 164 0.44 1.49 -12.13
C LEU A 164 1.74 0.69 -11.95
N THR A 165 1.72 -0.55 -12.44
CA THR A 165 2.93 -1.31 -12.76
C THR A 165 2.76 -1.93 -14.14
N GLY A 166 3.81 -1.94 -14.97
CA GLY A 166 3.62 -2.38 -16.34
C GLY A 166 4.87 -2.47 -17.17
N HIS A 167 4.66 -2.87 -18.42
CA HIS A 167 5.70 -3.01 -19.42
C HIS A 167 6.41 -1.68 -19.69
N ARG A 168 7.74 -1.74 -19.80
CA ARG A 168 8.55 -0.65 -20.35
C ARG A 168 8.28 -0.50 -21.83
N GLU A 169 8.54 0.68 -22.39
CA GLU A 169 8.14 1.01 -23.76
C GLU A 169 8.61 -0.01 -24.82
N HIS A 170 9.83 -0.55 -24.70
CA HIS A 170 10.38 -1.54 -25.64
C HIS A 170 9.70 -2.93 -25.55
N LEU A 171 8.95 -3.21 -24.48
CA LEU A 171 8.15 -4.43 -24.32
C LEU A 171 6.72 -4.26 -24.85
N ILE A 172 6.39 -3.10 -25.43
CA ILE A 172 5.09 -2.82 -26.05
C ILE A 172 5.33 -2.54 -27.53
N GLU A 173 4.72 -3.36 -28.37
CA GLU A 173 4.80 -3.25 -29.82
C GLU A 173 4.42 -1.83 -30.30
N PRO A 174 5.17 -1.23 -31.24
CA PRO A 174 4.93 0.14 -31.69
C PRO A 174 3.46 0.41 -32.09
N GLN A 175 2.80 -0.54 -32.78
CA GLN A 175 1.41 -0.38 -33.20
C GLN A 175 0.40 -0.34 -32.05
N ASP A 176 0.76 -0.83 -30.85
CA ASP A 176 -0.14 -0.93 -29.70
C ASP A 176 0.06 0.22 -28.70
N ARG A 177 1.17 0.96 -28.79
CA ARG A 177 1.48 2.07 -27.87
C ARG A 177 0.41 3.15 -27.85
N ALA A 178 -0.12 3.51 -29.02
CA ALA A 178 -1.17 4.51 -29.15
C ALA A 178 -2.47 4.08 -28.44
N TRP A 179 -2.82 2.79 -28.58
CA TRP A 179 -3.98 2.23 -27.89
C TRP A 179 -3.80 2.23 -26.37
N VAL A 180 -2.65 1.76 -25.86
CA VAL A 180 -2.35 1.76 -24.42
C VAL A 180 -2.43 3.17 -23.84
N ARG A 181 -1.84 4.18 -24.51
CA ARG A 181 -1.91 5.58 -24.06
C ARG A 181 -3.35 6.09 -24.03
N GLY A 182 -4.15 5.80 -25.06
CA GLY A 182 -5.58 6.16 -25.10
C GLY A 182 -6.37 5.50 -23.98
N GLU A 183 -6.08 4.23 -23.70
CA GLU A 183 -6.76 3.47 -22.66
C GLU A 183 -6.39 3.95 -21.25
N LEU A 184 -5.13 4.31 -21.00
CA LEU A 184 -4.71 4.89 -19.73
C LEU A 184 -5.38 6.27 -19.48
N ARG A 185 -5.55 7.10 -20.52
CA ARG A 185 -6.31 8.36 -20.41
C ARG A 185 -7.78 8.10 -20.06
N ARG A 186 -8.42 7.15 -20.74
CA ARG A 186 -9.80 6.75 -20.44
C ARG A 186 -9.94 6.24 -19.00
N LEU A 187 -8.98 5.43 -18.54
CA LEU A 187 -8.94 4.92 -17.17
C LEU A 187 -8.73 6.03 -16.14
N ALA A 188 -7.84 7.00 -16.37
CA ALA A 188 -7.60 8.10 -15.45
C ALA A 188 -8.88 8.89 -15.17
N VAL A 189 -9.63 9.26 -16.22
CA VAL A 189 -10.92 9.94 -16.10
C VAL A 189 -11.95 9.07 -15.38
N LYS A 190 -12.07 7.79 -15.77
CA LYS A 190 -13.01 6.86 -15.13
C LYS A 190 -12.72 6.68 -13.64
N LEU A 191 -11.45 6.54 -13.26
CA LEU A 191 -11.04 6.33 -11.88
C LEU A 191 -11.32 7.56 -11.02
N ARG A 192 -11.03 8.76 -11.53
CA ARG A 192 -11.40 10.02 -10.88
C ARG A 192 -12.91 10.11 -10.65
N ASP A 193 -13.70 9.96 -11.71
CA ASP A 193 -15.12 10.29 -11.70
C ASP A 193 -15.98 9.20 -11.05
N GLN A 194 -15.62 7.93 -11.18
CA GLN A 194 -16.45 6.79 -10.76
C GLN A 194 -15.87 5.99 -9.59
N HIS A 195 -14.55 6.12 -9.34
CA HIS A 195 -13.87 5.40 -8.26
C HIS A 195 -13.29 6.34 -7.20
N HIS A 196 -13.60 7.64 -7.27
CA HIS A 196 -13.11 8.65 -6.33
C HIS A 196 -11.60 8.59 -6.12
N THR A 197 -10.88 8.29 -7.20
CA THR A 197 -9.42 8.32 -7.19
C THR A 197 -8.97 9.76 -7.11
N GLU A 198 -8.07 10.03 -6.17
CA GLU A 198 -7.45 11.34 -5.94
C GLU A 198 -5.98 11.30 -6.37
N VAL A 199 -5.33 10.14 -6.22
CA VAL A 199 -3.89 9.96 -6.41
C VAL A 199 -3.60 8.86 -7.43
N ALA A 200 -2.76 9.19 -8.41
CA ALA A 200 -2.13 8.28 -9.33
C ALA A 200 -0.67 8.02 -8.92
N ALA A 201 -0.37 6.78 -8.52
CA ALA A 201 0.99 6.40 -8.15
C ALA A 201 1.72 5.77 -9.35
N SER A 202 2.94 6.22 -9.61
CA SER A 202 3.76 5.77 -10.73
C SER A 202 5.18 5.45 -10.31
N GLY A 203 5.76 4.43 -10.93
CA GLY A 203 7.16 4.05 -10.82
C GLY A 203 8.14 4.88 -11.63
N LEU A 204 7.62 5.85 -12.39
CA LEU A 204 8.35 6.77 -13.26
C LEU A 204 9.27 6.09 -14.30
N ALA A 205 9.13 4.78 -14.55
CA ALA A 205 9.86 4.09 -15.60
C ALA A 205 9.34 4.47 -16.99
N THR A 206 10.14 4.21 -18.02
CA THR A 206 9.72 4.44 -19.41
C THR A 206 8.49 3.61 -19.76
N GLY A 207 7.72 4.10 -20.74
CA GLY A 207 6.52 3.41 -21.20
C GLY A 207 5.34 3.63 -20.25
N SER A 208 4.70 2.53 -19.84
CA SER A 208 3.41 2.58 -19.15
C SER A 208 3.40 3.43 -17.87
N ASP A 209 4.48 3.43 -17.08
CA ASP A 209 4.63 4.25 -15.87
C ASP A 209 4.56 5.76 -16.18
N GLN A 210 5.31 6.24 -17.18
CA GLN A 210 5.26 7.63 -17.64
C GLN A 210 3.92 7.97 -18.29
N TRP A 211 3.36 7.07 -19.10
CA TRP A 211 2.07 7.31 -19.77
C TRP A 211 0.91 7.40 -18.78
N TRP A 212 0.95 6.62 -17.70
CA TRP A 212 -0.02 6.72 -16.61
C TRP A 212 0.10 8.03 -15.86
N ALA A 213 1.32 8.44 -15.50
CA ALA A 213 1.53 9.71 -14.82
C ALA A 213 1.06 10.90 -15.67
N ALA A 214 1.38 10.91 -16.97
CA ALA A 214 0.90 11.95 -17.89
C ALA A 214 -0.64 11.95 -18.00
N ALA A 215 -1.25 10.77 -18.19
CA ALA A 215 -2.71 10.64 -18.25
C ALA A 215 -3.40 11.10 -16.96
N ALA A 216 -2.77 10.86 -15.81
CA ALA A 216 -3.27 11.30 -14.51
C ALA A 216 -3.20 12.83 -14.34
N ILE A 217 -2.09 13.46 -14.76
CA ILE A 217 -1.95 14.92 -14.78
C ILE A 217 -3.03 15.54 -15.67
N ASP A 218 -3.22 15.02 -16.89
CA ASP A 218 -4.25 15.48 -17.82
C ASP A 218 -5.67 15.34 -17.24
N ALA A 219 -5.90 14.31 -16.41
CA ALA A 219 -7.16 14.08 -15.72
C ALA A 219 -7.31 14.90 -14.42
N GLY A 220 -6.30 15.66 -13.98
CA GLY A 220 -6.33 16.43 -12.74
C GLY A 220 -6.22 15.58 -11.47
N LEU A 221 -5.55 14.42 -11.54
CA LEU A 221 -5.18 13.61 -10.38
C LEU A 221 -3.82 14.04 -9.84
N ASP A 222 -3.62 13.92 -8.53
CA ASP A 222 -2.30 14.10 -7.93
C ASP A 222 -1.38 12.95 -8.32
N VAL A 223 -0.19 13.25 -8.86
CA VAL A 223 0.81 12.22 -9.16
C VAL A 223 1.75 12.01 -7.98
N TRP A 224 1.85 10.77 -7.53
CA TRP A 224 2.88 10.32 -6.58
C TRP A 224 3.92 9.49 -7.32
N GLY A 225 5.12 10.05 -7.48
CA GLY A 225 6.25 9.39 -8.11
C GLY A 225 7.04 8.55 -7.12
N TYR A 226 7.35 7.30 -7.48
CA TYR A 226 8.20 6.39 -6.71
C TYR A 226 9.44 6.07 -7.54
N GLN A 227 10.56 6.70 -7.19
CA GLN A 227 11.81 6.62 -7.93
C GLN A 227 12.85 5.79 -7.15
N PRO A 228 13.52 4.79 -7.76
CA PRO A 228 14.49 3.97 -7.09
C PRO A 228 15.78 4.74 -6.76
N PHE A 229 16.25 5.64 -7.63
CA PHE A 229 17.45 6.48 -7.43
C PHE A 229 17.44 7.70 -8.37
N PRO A 230 18.20 8.78 -8.13
CA PRO A 230 18.09 10.05 -8.88
C PRO A 230 18.32 9.91 -10.39
N GLY A 231 19.30 9.10 -10.80
CA GLY A 231 19.70 8.92 -12.19
C GLY A 231 18.93 7.86 -12.98
N GLN A 232 17.72 7.47 -12.57
CA GLN A 232 16.96 6.39 -13.24
C GLN A 232 16.82 6.60 -14.76
N ALA A 233 16.68 7.86 -15.18
CA ALA A 233 16.44 8.25 -16.57
C ALA A 233 17.71 8.47 -17.41
N ALA A 234 18.91 8.37 -16.81
CA ALA A 234 20.16 8.85 -17.43
C ALA A 234 20.49 8.21 -18.80
N ASN A 235 20.04 6.97 -19.01
CA ASN A 235 20.31 6.21 -20.24
C ASN A 235 19.09 6.12 -21.18
N TRP A 236 18.07 6.96 -20.98
CA TRP A 236 16.88 6.98 -21.83
C TRP A 236 17.04 7.94 -23.01
N SER A 237 16.16 7.84 -24.00
CA SER A 237 16.16 8.81 -25.11
C SER A 237 15.89 10.24 -24.60
N PRO A 238 16.32 11.30 -25.33
CA PRO A 238 16.08 12.68 -24.93
C PRO A 238 14.60 12.98 -24.62
N ASP A 239 13.68 12.52 -25.46
CA ASP A 239 12.24 12.71 -25.26
C ASP A 239 11.74 12.05 -23.96
N GLN A 240 12.21 10.83 -23.67
CA GLN A 240 11.86 10.14 -22.42
C GLN A 240 12.43 10.84 -21.18
N GLN A 241 13.60 11.49 -21.28
CA GLN A 241 14.18 12.28 -20.20
C GLN A 241 13.38 13.57 -19.96
N VAL A 242 12.94 14.22 -21.03
CA VAL A 242 12.06 15.40 -20.96
C VAL A 242 10.73 15.03 -20.31
N ASP A 243 10.08 13.95 -20.76
CA ASP A 243 8.83 13.45 -20.18
C ASP A 243 8.99 13.13 -18.69
N HIS A 244 10.07 12.44 -18.32
CA HIS A 244 10.38 12.14 -16.92
C HIS A 244 10.50 13.42 -16.08
N THR A 245 11.28 14.39 -16.57
CA THR A 245 11.53 15.65 -15.86
C THR A 245 10.24 16.43 -15.64
N ASN A 246 9.39 16.51 -16.66
CA ASN A 246 8.10 17.20 -16.58
C ASN A 246 7.17 16.51 -15.57
N ILE A 247 7.09 15.18 -15.59
CA ILE A 247 6.29 14.42 -14.63
C ILE A 247 6.79 14.61 -13.20
N VAL A 248 8.11 14.53 -12.98
CA VAL A 248 8.69 14.74 -11.64
C VAL A 248 8.45 16.15 -11.14
N ALA A 249 8.55 17.16 -12.01
CA ALA A 249 8.28 18.55 -11.64
C ALA A 249 6.81 18.79 -11.29
N ALA A 250 5.88 18.07 -11.94
CA ALA A 250 4.44 18.15 -11.68
C ALA A 250 3.96 17.25 -10.53
N ALA A 251 4.79 16.32 -10.05
CA ALA A 251 4.39 15.35 -9.04
C ALA A 251 4.11 16.03 -7.69
N ALA A 252 2.93 15.78 -7.12
CA ALA A 252 2.55 16.25 -5.79
C ALA A 252 3.42 15.63 -4.68
N ARG A 253 4.00 14.45 -4.95
CA ARG A 253 4.92 13.75 -4.04
C ARG A 253 5.95 12.96 -4.84
N LEU A 254 7.21 13.00 -4.40
CA LEU A 254 8.28 12.14 -4.91
C LEU A 254 8.90 11.33 -3.77
N VAL A 255 8.85 10.00 -3.90
CA VAL A 255 9.48 9.05 -2.99
C VAL A 255 10.76 8.53 -3.64
N LEU A 256 11.91 9.02 -3.17
CA LEU A 256 13.22 8.57 -3.63
C LEU A 256 13.75 7.47 -2.71
N VAL A 257 13.89 6.25 -3.24
CA VAL A 257 14.21 5.06 -2.42
C VAL A 257 15.69 4.98 -2.05
N SER A 258 16.62 5.27 -2.95
CA SER A 258 18.07 5.17 -2.73
C SER A 258 18.81 6.42 -3.20
N GLU A 259 19.98 6.65 -2.62
CA GLU A 259 21.00 7.62 -3.05
C GLU A 259 21.59 7.28 -4.42
N GLN A 260 21.86 6.00 -4.63
CA GLN A 260 22.64 5.48 -5.74
C GLN A 260 21.93 4.30 -6.40
N TYR A 261 22.43 3.91 -7.58
CA TYR A 261 21.97 2.70 -8.23
C TYR A 261 22.20 1.48 -7.31
N ASP A 262 21.11 0.79 -7.00
CA ASP A 262 21.12 -0.52 -6.34
C ASP A 262 19.96 -1.33 -6.92
N THR A 263 20.22 -2.58 -7.29
CA THR A 263 19.20 -3.53 -7.74
C THR A 263 18.06 -3.70 -6.73
N CYS A 264 18.36 -3.67 -5.42
CA CYS A 264 17.37 -3.74 -4.35
C CYS A 264 16.44 -2.52 -4.33
N ALA A 265 16.90 -1.35 -4.81
CA ALA A 265 16.10 -0.13 -4.82
C ALA A 265 14.86 -0.28 -5.71
N PHE A 266 14.93 -1.05 -6.79
CA PHE A 266 13.76 -1.32 -7.65
C PHE A 266 12.70 -2.17 -6.94
N GLN A 267 13.14 -3.17 -6.16
CA GLN A 267 12.23 -4.03 -5.41
C GLN A 267 11.55 -3.26 -4.28
N LEU A 268 12.31 -2.46 -3.52
CA LEU A 268 11.80 -1.57 -2.48
C LEU A 268 10.86 -0.51 -3.05
N ARG A 269 11.20 0.07 -4.22
CA ARG A 269 10.33 0.99 -4.94
C ARG A 269 8.98 0.35 -5.26
N ASN A 270 8.96 -0.87 -5.79
CA ASN A 270 7.72 -1.58 -6.10
C ASN A 270 6.92 -1.94 -4.85
N GLN A 271 7.60 -2.31 -3.75
CA GLN A 271 6.95 -2.56 -2.47
C GLN A 271 6.19 -1.32 -1.97
N LEU A 272 6.83 -0.15 -2.02
CA LEU A 272 6.21 1.11 -1.59
C LEU A 272 5.08 1.54 -2.54
N LEU A 273 5.35 1.56 -3.84
CA LEU A 273 4.40 1.95 -4.90
C LEU A 273 3.09 1.15 -4.82
N LEU A 274 3.19 -0.17 -4.79
CA LEU A 274 2.01 -1.05 -4.75
C LEU A 274 1.45 -1.18 -3.32
N GLY A 275 2.30 -1.02 -2.30
CA GLY A 275 1.91 -1.08 -0.89
C GLY A 275 1.04 0.09 -0.43
N ASP A 276 1.21 1.26 -1.05
CA ASP A 276 0.43 2.47 -0.75
C ASP A 276 -0.91 2.53 -1.52
N ALA A 277 -1.10 1.66 -2.51
CA ALA A 277 -2.25 1.68 -3.40
C ALA A 277 -3.48 0.97 -2.83
N ASP A 278 -4.67 1.43 -3.23
CA ASP A 278 -5.96 0.78 -2.97
C ASP A 278 -6.37 -0.16 -4.12
N ALA A 279 -5.90 0.13 -5.34
CA ALA A 279 -6.06 -0.69 -6.54
C ALA A 279 -4.86 -0.52 -7.48
N ILE A 280 -4.68 -1.45 -8.42
CA ILE A 280 -3.52 -1.50 -9.32
C ILE A 280 -3.98 -1.53 -10.78
N ILE A 281 -3.35 -0.72 -11.63
CA ILE A 281 -3.36 -0.91 -13.08
C ILE A 281 -2.13 -1.74 -13.47
N ALA A 282 -2.36 -2.85 -14.15
CA ALA A 282 -1.33 -3.72 -14.69
C ALA A 282 -1.31 -3.63 -16.22
N VAL A 283 -0.35 -2.91 -16.80
CA VAL A 283 -0.14 -2.92 -18.25
C VAL A 283 0.73 -4.13 -18.58
N HIS A 284 0.09 -5.19 -19.08
CA HIS A 284 0.70 -6.50 -19.15
C HIS A 284 0.17 -7.33 -20.32
N ASP A 285 1.05 -7.61 -21.27
CA ASP A 285 0.89 -8.71 -22.22
C ASP A 285 0.97 -10.05 -21.49
N ARG A 286 -0.14 -10.80 -21.48
CA ARG A 286 -0.30 -12.06 -20.75
C ARG A 286 0.59 -13.19 -21.26
N ARG A 287 1.17 -13.06 -22.46
CA ARG A 287 2.14 -14.02 -22.99
C ARG A 287 3.47 -13.97 -22.24
N ILE A 288 3.76 -12.85 -21.57
CA ILE A 288 4.98 -12.65 -20.79
C ILE A 288 4.74 -13.14 -19.36
N THR A 289 5.31 -14.27 -18.96
CA THR A 289 5.02 -14.88 -17.65
C THR A 289 6.09 -14.62 -16.57
N GLN A 290 7.10 -13.82 -16.91
CA GLN A 290 8.24 -13.49 -16.04
C GLN A 290 8.62 -12.00 -16.15
N GLY A 291 9.44 -11.51 -15.23
CA GLY A 291 9.94 -10.13 -15.20
C GLY A 291 9.41 -9.31 -14.03
N GLY A 292 9.83 -8.05 -13.97
CA GLY A 292 9.59 -7.15 -12.84
C GLY A 292 8.10 -6.93 -12.54
N THR A 293 7.28 -6.69 -13.56
CA THR A 293 5.83 -6.50 -13.43
C THR A 293 5.13 -7.73 -12.85
N VAL A 294 5.44 -8.91 -13.38
CA VAL A 294 4.85 -10.17 -12.91
C VAL A 294 5.27 -10.45 -11.47
N SER A 295 6.56 -10.25 -11.14
CA SER A 295 7.06 -10.40 -9.77
C SER A 295 6.36 -9.42 -8.80
N ALA A 296 6.20 -8.16 -9.20
CA ALA A 296 5.55 -7.15 -8.37
C ALA A 296 4.07 -7.48 -8.10
N LEU A 297 3.32 -7.93 -9.13
CA LEU A 297 1.92 -8.34 -8.96
C LEU A 297 1.80 -9.56 -8.05
N ARG A 298 2.63 -10.59 -8.23
CA ARG A 298 2.61 -11.79 -7.37
C ARG A 298 2.88 -11.46 -5.92
N SER A 299 3.86 -10.59 -5.65
CA SER A 299 4.29 -10.24 -4.30
C SER A 299 3.36 -9.27 -3.59
N TYR A 300 2.77 -8.29 -4.29
CA TYR A 300 2.14 -7.15 -3.64
C TYR A 300 0.67 -6.92 -3.99
N ALA A 301 0.13 -7.56 -5.03
CA ALA A 301 -1.26 -7.37 -5.44
C ALA A 301 -2.26 -8.35 -4.80
N GLN A 302 -1.80 -9.32 -3.99
CA GLN A 302 -2.70 -10.33 -3.39
C GLN A 302 -3.85 -9.67 -2.63
N GLY A 303 -5.08 -10.04 -2.97
CA GLY A 303 -6.29 -9.52 -2.34
C GLY A 303 -6.72 -8.12 -2.80
N MET A 304 -5.98 -7.49 -3.73
CA MET A 304 -6.29 -6.14 -4.23
C MET A 304 -7.06 -6.19 -5.55
N PRO A 305 -7.86 -5.14 -5.86
CA PRO A 305 -8.38 -4.93 -7.20
C PRO A 305 -7.27 -4.66 -8.20
N VAL A 306 -7.29 -5.36 -9.34
CA VAL A 306 -6.31 -5.21 -10.43
C VAL A 306 -7.05 -5.01 -11.74
N ILE A 307 -6.81 -3.86 -12.38
CA ILE A 307 -7.22 -3.56 -13.75
C ILE A 307 -6.09 -3.97 -14.69
N THR A 308 -6.27 -5.02 -15.48
CA THR A 308 -5.29 -5.43 -16.48
C THR A 308 -5.60 -4.77 -17.82
N VAL A 309 -4.64 -4.01 -18.34
CA VAL A 309 -4.62 -3.48 -19.70
C VAL A 309 -3.65 -4.35 -20.51
N ASP A 310 -4.18 -5.14 -21.43
CA ASP A 310 -3.40 -6.07 -22.25
C ASP A 310 -3.14 -5.46 -23.63
N PRO A 311 -1.89 -5.03 -23.94
CA PRO A 311 -1.57 -4.43 -25.22
C PRO A 311 -1.75 -5.39 -26.40
N ALA A 312 -1.51 -6.70 -26.20
CA ALA A 312 -1.51 -7.67 -27.29
C ALA A 312 -2.92 -7.99 -27.79
N THR A 313 -3.90 -8.01 -26.88
CA THR A 313 -5.31 -8.25 -27.20
C THR A 313 -6.13 -6.98 -27.28
N ARG A 314 -5.54 -5.83 -26.90
CA ARG A 314 -6.23 -4.53 -26.77
C ARG A 314 -7.48 -4.62 -25.91
N THR A 315 -7.35 -5.32 -24.79
CA THR A 315 -8.45 -5.53 -23.83
C THR A 315 -8.13 -4.94 -22.47
N THR A 316 -9.18 -4.54 -21.76
CA THR A 316 -9.10 -4.10 -20.36
C THR A 316 -10.06 -4.91 -19.51
N THR A 317 -9.54 -5.50 -18.44
CA THR A 317 -10.30 -6.37 -17.54
C THR A 317 -10.09 -5.95 -16.09
N LEU A 318 -11.09 -6.14 -15.24
CA LEU A 318 -11.00 -5.87 -13.80
C LEU A 318 -11.14 -7.18 -13.03
N ARG A 319 -10.19 -7.47 -12.16
CA ARG A 319 -10.33 -8.45 -11.09
C ARG A 319 -10.50 -7.70 -9.78
N THR A 320 -11.60 -7.93 -9.07
CA THR A 320 -11.87 -7.28 -7.78
C THR A 320 -10.99 -7.83 -6.66
N VAL A 321 -10.53 -9.07 -6.78
CA VAL A 321 -9.60 -9.73 -5.86
C VAL A 321 -8.57 -10.49 -6.67
N TYR A 322 -7.32 -10.04 -6.65
CA TYR A 322 -6.22 -10.71 -7.35
C TYR A 322 -5.64 -11.88 -6.55
N ARG A 323 -5.43 -13.02 -7.21
CA ARG A 323 -4.79 -14.22 -6.65
C ARG A 323 -3.66 -14.70 -7.57
N THR A 324 -2.53 -15.15 -7.01
CA THR A 324 -1.37 -15.59 -7.80
C THR A 324 -1.69 -16.73 -8.77
N THR A 325 -2.65 -17.60 -8.44
CA THR A 325 -3.13 -18.68 -9.32
C THR A 325 -3.73 -18.18 -10.63
N ASP A 326 -4.16 -16.91 -10.69
CA ASP A 326 -4.74 -16.30 -11.89
C ASP A 326 -3.69 -15.91 -12.94
N SER A 327 -2.39 -16.03 -12.60
CA SER A 327 -1.27 -15.81 -13.53
C SER A 327 -0.81 -17.07 -14.27
N ALA A 328 -1.47 -18.21 -14.01
CA ALA A 328 -1.28 -19.43 -14.78
C ALA A 328 -2.23 -19.41 -15.98
N VAL A 329 -1.67 -19.63 -17.17
CA VAL A 329 -2.42 -20.03 -18.37
C VAL A 329 -3.36 -21.18 -17.98
N PRO A 330 -4.66 -21.17 -18.32
CA PRO A 330 -5.50 -22.33 -18.06
C PRO A 330 -4.88 -23.56 -18.73
N PRO A 331 -4.91 -24.75 -18.11
CA PRO A 331 -4.43 -25.95 -18.79
C PRO A 331 -5.18 -26.10 -20.11
N THR A 332 -4.43 -26.17 -21.20
CA THR A 332 -4.93 -26.61 -22.50
C THR A 332 -5.51 -28.01 -22.29
N LEU A 333 -6.78 -28.21 -22.66
CA LEU A 333 -7.36 -29.55 -22.84
C LEU A 333 -6.61 -30.32 -23.92
#